data_AF-A0A956Q1L6-F1
#
_entry.id   AF-A0A956Q1L6-F1
#
_cell.length_a   1.000
_cell.length_b   1.000
_cell.length_c   1.000
_cell.angle_alpha   90.00
_cell.angle_beta   90.00
_cell.angle_gamma   90.00
#
_symmetry.space_group_name_H-M   'P 1'
#
loop_
_entity.id
_entity.type
_entity.pdbx_description
1 polymer ?
#
loop_
_entity_poly.entity_id
_entity_poly.type
_entity_poly.pdbx_seq_one_letter_code
_entity_poly.pdbx_strand_id
1 'polypeptide(L)'
;MNKRSLLRVLAAIAVGLLLWRLPVTPALAAAVGWIQSLGALGWLLFILLYLLATVLLVPGVVLTLAAGFTWGLLGGTLLVSAGSVLGAGAAFLLGRHLVREWVLTQLASRPVFARIDRALGEKGFRIVLLTRLSPLFPFSLLNYACGLSAVSFRDYISASWIGMLPGTVLYVYAGTLLGGLGELAGGPAPDKSLPFRLLGWAGLAVTLLITVWITRIAQRALSQEGVAADAH
;
A
#
# COMPACT_ATOMS: atom_id res chain seq x y z
N MET A 1 -26.68 -4.63 -13.24
CA MET A 1 -25.72 -5.04 -12.18
C MET A 1 -25.78 -6.56 -12.05
N ASN A 2 -24.68 -7.27 -12.30
CA ASN A 2 -24.72 -8.74 -12.44
C ASN A 2 -24.97 -9.44 -11.09
N LYS A 3 -25.73 -10.54 -11.11
CA LYS A 3 -26.07 -11.33 -9.90
C LYS A 3 -24.83 -11.74 -9.09
N ARG A 4 -23.70 -11.98 -9.78
CA ARG A 4 -22.38 -12.28 -9.20
C ARG A 4 -21.70 -11.08 -8.52
N SER A 5 -21.89 -9.85 -9.02
CA SER A 5 -21.36 -8.65 -8.35
C SER A 5 -22.17 -8.30 -7.11
N LEU A 6 -23.49 -8.54 -7.11
CA LEU A 6 -24.35 -8.37 -5.94
C LEU A 6 -23.98 -9.34 -4.80
N LEU A 7 -23.73 -10.62 -5.13
CA LEU A 7 -23.31 -11.64 -4.16
C LEU A 7 -21.97 -11.32 -3.49
N ARG A 8 -21.00 -10.77 -4.23
CA ARG A 8 -19.71 -10.33 -3.68
C ARG A 8 -19.87 -9.16 -2.71
N VAL A 9 -20.75 -8.20 -3.04
CA VAL A 9 -21.06 -7.06 -2.18
C VAL A 9 -21.75 -7.52 -0.90
N LEU A 10 -22.73 -8.43 -0.99
CA LEU A 10 -23.42 -8.97 0.18
C LEU A 10 -22.49 -9.81 1.07
N ALA A 11 -21.59 -10.60 0.48
CA ALA A 11 -20.57 -11.34 1.23
C ALA A 11 -19.59 -10.39 1.94
N ALA A 12 -19.16 -9.30 1.29
CA ALA A 12 -18.31 -8.29 1.91
C ALA A 12 -19.01 -7.57 3.07
N ILE A 13 -20.31 -7.26 2.92
CA ILE A 13 -21.13 -6.67 3.98
C ILE A 13 -21.30 -7.65 5.15
N ALA A 14 -21.57 -8.93 4.87
CA ALA A 14 -21.72 -9.97 5.88
C ALA A 14 -20.41 -10.24 6.65
N VAL A 15 -19.27 -10.27 5.96
CA VAL A 15 -17.95 -10.37 6.58
C VAL A 15 -17.65 -9.13 7.41
N GLY A 16 -17.99 -7.92 6.91
CA GLY A 16 -17.88 -6.68 7.69
C GLY A 16 -18.72 -6.70 8.98
N LEU A 17 -19.95 -7.20 8.90
CA LEU A 17 -20.85 -7.38 10.06
C LEU A 17 -20.37 -8.46 11.04
N LEU A 18 -19.72 -9.53 10.55
CA LEU A 18 -19.15 -10.58 11.37
C LEU A 18 -17.87 -10.10 12.09
N LEU A 19 -17.01 -9.36 11.39
CA LEU A 19 -15.80 -8.75 11.96
C LEU A 19 -16.14 -7.67 12.99
N TRP A 20 -17.29 -6.99 12.85
CA TRP A 20 -17.81 -6.05 13.85
C TRP A 20 -18.11 -6.70 15.20
N ARG A 21 -18.41 -8.01 15.24
CA ARG A 21 -18.75 -8.73 16.48
C ARG A 21 -17.53 -9.22 17.27
N LEU A 22 -16.34 -9.16 16.70
CA LEU A 22 -15.12 -9.51 17.44
C LEU A 22 -14.74 -8.33 18.36
N PRO A 23 -14.30 -8.58 19.61
CA PRO A 23 -13.82 -7.55 20.55
C PRO A 23 -12.43 -7.03 20.16
N VAL A 24 -12.29 -6.66 18.89
CA VAL A 24 -11.05 -6.16 18.27
C VAL A 24 -10.72 -4.78 18.82
N THR A 25 -11.74 -3.98 19.18
CA THR A 25 -11.61 -2.60 19.65
C THR A 25 -10.84 -2.43 20.97
N PRO A 26 -11.12 -3.16 22.07
CA PRO A 26 -10.35 -3.01 23.31
C PRO A 26 -8.93 -3.59 23.20
N ALA A 27 -8.74 -4.70 22.47
CA ALA A 27 -7.42 -5.28 22.25
C ALA A 27 -6.53 -4.37 21.38
N LEU A 28 -7.09 -3.75 20.33
CA LEU A 28 -6.37 -2.74 19.56
C LEU A 28 -6.04 -1.51 20.41
N ALA A 29 -6.98 -1.02 21.22
CA ALA A 29 -6.75 0.14 22.08
C ALA A 29 -5.61 -0.12 23.09
N ALA A 30 -5.55 -1.31 23.69
CA ALA A 30 -4.47 -1.71 24.59
C ALA A 30 -3.11 -1.84 23.88
N ALA A 31 -3.08 -2.45 22.70
CA ALA A 31 -1.86 -2.56 21.89
C ALA A 31 -1.35 -1.18 21.44
N VAL A 32 -2.27 -0.28 21.08
CA VAL A 32 -1.99 1.09 20.64
C VAL A 32 -1.48 1.93 21.79
N GLY A 33 -2.09 1.84 22.98
CA GLY A 33 -1.60 2.51 24.19
C GLY A 33 -0.20 2.03 24.58
N TRP A 34 0.07 0.73 24.47
CA TRP A 34 1.42 0.19 24.70
C TRP A 34 2.44 0.72 23.68
N ILE A 35 2.10 0.74 22.39
CA ILE A 35 2.98 1.28 21.34
C ILE A 35 3.23 2.78 21.54
N GLN A 36 2.22 3.55 21.93
CA GLN A 36 2.37 4.98 22.22
C GLN A 36 3.25 5.24 23.46
N SER A 37 3.21 4.35 24.46
CA SER A 37 4.07 4.45 25.65
C SER A 37 5.57 4.35 25.34
N LEU A 38 5.94 3.79 24.18
CA LEU A 38 7.32 3.67 23.72
C LEU A 38 7.88 4.96 23.10
N GLY A 39 7.05 6.00 22.89
CA GLY A 39 7.46 7.28 22.32
C GLY A 39 8.14 7.13 20.95
N ALA A 40 9.31 7.76 20.78
CA ALA A 40 10.08 7.71 19.53
C ALA A 40 10.52 6.29 19.12
N LEU A 41 10.67 5.38 20.08
CA LEU A 41 11.05 3.99 19.81
C LEU A 41 9.89 3.22 19.13
N GLY A 42 8.65 3.59 19.41
CA GLY A 42 7.48 3.04 18.72
C GLY A 42 7.47 3.35 17.21
N TRP A 43 7.98 4.52 16.81
CA TRP A 43 8.08 4.92 15.41
C TRP A 43 9.10 4.05 14.66
N LEU A 44 10.28 3.85 15.24
CA LEU A 44 11.32 2.99 14.68
C LEU A 44 10.88 1.54 14.57
N LEU A 45 10.24 1.00 15.61
CA LEU A 45 9.71 -0.37 15.59
C LEU A 45 8.64 -0.55 14.53
N PHE A 46 7.75 0.44 14.34
CA PHE A 46 6.74 0.38 13.29
C PHE A 46 7.37 0.35 11.89
N ILE A 47 8.35 1.22 11.63
CA ILE A 47 9.07 1.25 10.36
C ILE A 47 9.75 -0.10 10.10
N LEU A 48 10.43 -0.66 11.11
CA LEU A 48 11.09 -1.97 11.01
C LEU A 48 10.08 -3.09 10.77
N LEU A 49 8.96 -3.10 11.49
CA LEU A 49 7.89 -4.06 11.31
C LEU A 49 7.31 -4.00 9.89
N TYR A 50 7.05 -2.80 9.37
CA TYR A 50 6.55 -2.61 8.01
C TYR A 50 7.56 -3.08 6.96
N LEU A 51 8.84 -2.77 7.16
CA LEU A 51 9.94 -3.26 6.31
C LEU A 51 9.97 -4.78 6.29
N LEU A 52 9.98 -5.43 7.46
CA LEU A 52 10.01 -6.88 7.57
C LEU A 52 8.76 -7.52 6.96
N ALA A 53 7.58 -6.96 7.24
CA ALA A 53 6.33 -7.40 6.63
C ALA A 53 6.39 -7.34 5.09
N THR A 54 6.97 -6.27 4.54
CA THR A 54 7.16 -6.11 3.10
C THR A 54 8.07 -7.18 2.52
N VAL A 55 9.21 -7.44 3.17
CA VAL A 55 10.18 -8.47 2.76
C VAL A 55 9.58 -9.89 2.88
N LEU A 56 8.79 -10.14 3.92
CA LEU A 56 8.12 -11.42 4.17
C LEU A 56 6.83 -11.61 3.37
N LEU A 57 6.55 -10.73 2.39
CA LEU A 57 5.35 -10.78 1.54
C LEU A 57 4.02 -10.64 2.31
N VAL A 58 4.05 -10.10 3.53
CA VAL A 58 2.87 -9.87 4.36
C VAL A 58 2.09 -8.65 3.82
N PRO A 59 0.76 -8.73 3.66
CA PRO A 59 -0.05 -7.60 3.22
C PRO A 59 0.03 -6.40 4.17
N GLY A 60 0.50 -5.25 3.67
CA GLY A 60 0.70 -4.03 4.48
C GLY A 60 -0.58 -3.29 4.90
N VAL A 61 -1.76 -3.66 4.38
CA VAL A 61 -3.03 -2.94 4.61
C VAL A 61 -3.36 -2.80 6.11
N VAL A 62 -3.14 -3.88 6.87
CA VAL A 62 -3.42 -3.88 8.32
C VAL A 62 -2.49 -2.90 9.04
N LEU A 63 -1.20 -2.88 8.69
CA LEU A 63 -0.23 -1.97 9.28
C LEU A 63 -0.52 -0.51 8.90
N THR A 64 -0.93 -0.25 7.66
CA THR A 64 -1.29 1.10 7.20
C THR A 64 -2.52 1.65 7.91
N LEU A 65 -3.57 0.83 8.09
CA LEU A 65 -4.75 1.20 8.87
C LEU A 65 -4.38 1.44 10.34
N ALA A 66 -3.56 0.55 10.92
CA ALA A 66 -3.08 0.68 12.30
C ALA A 66 -2.25 1.96 12.51
N ALA A 67 -1.47 2.38 11.51
CA ALA A 67 -0.71 3.62 11.58
C ALA A 67 -1.62 4.86 11.64
N GLY A 68 -2.68 4.88 10.82
CA GLY A 68 -3.69 5.94 10.86
C GLY A 68 -4.46 5.94 12.18
N PHE A 69 -4.81 4.77 12.69
CA PHE A 69 -5.44 4.61 14.00
C PHE A 69 -4.56 5.14 15.15
N THR A 70 -3.24 4.89 15.08
CA THR A 70 -2.31 5.14 16.20
C THR A 70 -1.73 6.57 16.20
N TRP A 71 -1.35 7.09 15.03
CA TRP A 71 -0.61 8.36 14.88
C TRP A 71 -1.34 9.39 14.01
N GLY A 72 -2.60 9.13 13.66
CA GLY A 72 -3.40 10.03 12.84
C GLY A 72 -2.90 10.12 11.40
N LEU A 73 -3.45 11.09 10.65
CA LEU A 73 -3.22 11.18 9.21
C LEU A 73 -1.75 11.51 8.87
N LEU A 74 -1.21 12.57 9.46
CA LEU A 74 0.15 13.03 9.14
C LEU A 74 1.20 12.05 9.66
N GLY A 75 1.13 11.70 10.95
CA GLY A 75 2.08 10.77 11.56
C GLY A 75 2.02 9.37 10.93
N GLY A 76 0.82 8.84 10.74
CA GLY A 76 0.63 7.54 10.08
C GLY A 76 1.13 7.54 8.64
N THR A 77 0.87 8.60 7.87
CA THR A 77 1.35 8.71 6.48
C THR A 77 2.87 8.75 6.42
N LEU A 78 3.53 9.53 7.28
CA LEU A 78 4.99 9.62 7.31
C LEU A 78 5.64 8.27 7.68
N LEU A 79 5.13 7.60 8.71
CA LEU A 79 5.66 6.32 9.17
C LEU A 79 5.46 5.20 8.13
N VAL A 80 4.26 5.13 7.53
CA VAL A 80 3.97 4.16 6.46
C VAL A 80 4.80 4.47 5.21
N SER A 81 4.94 5.74 4.85
CA SER A 81 5.75 6.17 3.71
C SER A 81 7.21 5.73 3.89
N ALA A 82 7.81 5.99 5.05
CA ALA A 82 9.16 5.56 5.37
C ALA A 82 9.30 4.03 5.37
N GLY A 83 8.45 3.32 6.12
CA GLY A 83 8.50 1.85 6.23
C GLY A 83 8.27 1.15 4.90
N SER A 84 7.33 1.65 4.09
CA SER A 84 7.00 1.07 2.79
C SER A 84 8.09 1.28 1.74
N VAL A 85 8.72 2.45 1.69
CA VAL A 85 9.85 2.71 0.78
C VAL A 85 11.08 1.91 1.18
N LEU A 86 11.40 1.84 2.47
CA LEU A 86 12.53 1.04 2.97
C LEU A 86 12.30 -0.46 2.73
N GLY A 87 11.10 -0.97 3.03
CA GLY A 87 10.70 -2.34 2.74
C GLY A 87 10.73 -2.68 1.25
N ALA A 88 10.17 -1.80 0.41
CA ALA A 88 10.18 -1.96 -1.04
C ALA A 88 11.61 -1.97 -1.57
N GLY A 89 12.49 -1.11 -1.05
CA GLY A 89 13.91 -1.05 -1.39
C GLY A 89 14.66 -2.30 -0.98
N ALA A 90 14.44 -2.79 0.25
CA ALA A 90 15.05 -4.02 0.75
C ALA A 90 14.66 -5.23 -0.11
N ALA A 91 13.36 -5.43 -0.35
CA ALA A 91 12.86 -6.52 -1.20
C ALA A 91 13.44 -6.45 -2.63
N PHE A 92 13.53 -5.24 -3.19
CA PHE A 92 14.14 -5.02 -4.49
C PHE A 92 15.63 -5.39 -4.52
N LEU A 93 16.41 -4.97 -3.52
CA LEU A 93 17.84 -5.28 -3.44
C LEU A 93 18.08 -6.76 -3.19
N LEU A 94 17.26 -7.41 -2.37
CA LEU A 94 17.29 -8.86 -2.17
C LEU A 94 17.03 -9.57 -3.50
N GLY A 95 16.01 -9.19 -4.26
CA GLY A 95 15.75 -9.73 -5.60
C GLY A 95 16.93 -9.51 -6.55
N ARG A 96 17.48 -8.30 -6.57
CA ARG A 96 18.59 -7.89 -7.44
C ARG A 96 19.87 -8.69 -7.18
N HIS A 97 20.23 -8.90 -5.94
CA HIS A 97 21.55 -9.44 -5.57
C HIS A 97 21.53 -10.93 -5.25
N LEU A 98 20.41 -11.48 -4.75
CA LEU A 98 20.33 -12.89 -4.37
C LEU A 98 19.68 -13.76 -5.45
N VAL A 99 18.73 -13.21 -6.20
CA VAL A 99 17.84 -14.03 -7.06
C VAL A 99 18.11 -13.79 -8.54
N ARG A 100 18.59 -12.60 -8.91
CA ARG A 100 18.74 -12.20 -10.33
C ARG A 100 19.66 -13.10 -11.13
N GLU A 101 20.84 -13.45 -10.60
CA GLU A 101 21.80 -14.28 -11.34
C GLU A 101 21.21 -15.65 -11.67
N TRP A 102 20.58 -16.30 -10.68
CA TRP A 102 19.87 -17.57 -10.88
C TRP A 102 18.77 -17.46 -11.94
N VAL A 103 17.94 -16.41 -11.88
CA VAL A 103 16.87 -16.18 -12.87
C VAL A 103 17.41 -15.95 -14.27
N LEU A 104 18.48 -15.16 -14.41
CA LEU A 104 19.12 -14.89 -15.69
C LEU A 104 19.71 -16.15 -16.30
N THR A 105 20.31 -17.05 -15.51
CA THR A 105 20.81 -18.33 -16.01
C THR A 105 19.66 -19.21 -16.52
N GLN A 106 18.53 -19.25 -15.81
CA GLN A 106 17.36 -20.04 -16.20
C GLN A 106 16.64 -19.48 -17.45
N LEU A 107 16.69 -18.16 -17.66
CA LEU A 107 15.99 -17.48 -18.75
C LEU A 107 16.90 -17.05 -19.91
N ALA A 108 18.20 -17.35 -19.85
CA ALA A 108 19.19 -17.01 -20.88
C ALA A 108 18.80 -17.50 -22.29
N SER A 109 18.03 -18.58 -22.38
CA SER A 109 17.55 -19.16 -23.64
C SER A 109 16.33 -18.44 -24.26
N ARG A 110 15.76 -17.42 -23.59
CA ARG A 110 14.54 -16.73 -24.05
C ARG A 110 14.81 -15.29 -24.49
N PRO A 111 14.96 -15.00 -25.80
CA PRO A 111 15.22 -13.65 -26.31
C PRO A 111 14.07 -12.66 -26.11
N VAL A 112 12.87 -13.14 -25.79
CA VAL A 112 11.73 -12.29 -25.38
C VAL A 112 12.00 -11.64 -24.01
N PHE A 113 12.60 -12.38 -23.07
CA PHE A 113 12.87 -11.88 -21.72
C PHE A 113 13.89 -10.73 -21.74
N ALA A 114 14.98 -10.86 -22.50
CA ALA A 114 15.98 -9.81 -22.64
C ALA A 114 15.42 -8.51 -23.25
N ARG A 115 14.45 -8.60 -24.16
CA ARG A 115 13.77 -7.42 -24.73
C ARG A 115 12.87 -6.73 -23.73
N ILE A 116 12.09 -7.50 -22.95
CA ILE A 116 11.24 -6.96 -21.88
C ILE A 116 12.11 -6.32 -20.79
N ASP A 117 13.19 -6.99 -20.39
CA ASP A 117 14.12 -6.47 -19.39
C ASP A 117 14.75 -5.14 -19.81
N ARG A 118 15.17 -5.03 -21.08
CA ARG A 118 15.73 -3.79 -21.63
C ARG A 118 14.70 -2.65 -21.70
N ALA A 119 13.48 -2.95 -22.15
CA ALA A 119 12.40 -1.96 -22.20
C ALA A 119 12.02 -1.44 -20.80
N LEU A 120 12.03 -2.34 -19.80
CA LEU A 120 11.88 -1.98 -18.38
C LEU A 120 13.02 -1.09 -17.89
N GLY A 121 14.27 -1.33 -18.33
CA GLY A 121 15.41 -0.48 -17.99
C GLY A 121 15.29 0.96 -18.54
N GLU A 122 14.89 1.12 -19.80
CA GLU A 122 14.81 2.43 -20.46
C GLU A 122 13.67 3.31 -19.94
N LYS A 123 12.55 2.72 -19.50
CA LYS A 123 11.37 3.43 -18.99
C LYS A 123 11.05 3.11 -17.53
N GLY A 124 12.05 2.70 -16.76
CA GLY A 124 11.87 2.11 -15.43
C GLY A 124 11.04 2.95 -14.47
N PHE A 125 11.33 4.26 -14.38
CA PHE A 125 10.55 5.16 -13.52
C PHE A 125 9.06 5.17 -13.88
N ARG A 126 8.76 5.35 -15.17
CA ARG A 126 7.37 5.46 -15.65
C ARG A 126 6.62 4.15 -15.47
N ILE A 127 7.24 3.02 -15.81
CA ILE A 127 6.61 1.70 -15.67
C ILE A 127 6.36 1.38 -14.18
N VAL A 128 7.33 1.63 -13.29
CA VAL A 128 7.13 1.42 -11.85
C VAL A 128 6.05 2.34 -11.30
N LEU A 129 6.06 3.62 -11.66
CA LEU A 129 5.05 4.57 -11.18
C LEU A 129 3.64 4.12 -11.58
N LEU A 130 3.47 3.78 -12.85
CA LEU A 130 2.18 3.37 -13.39
C LEU A 130 1.70 2.03 -12.80
N THR A 131 2.61 1.08 -12.60
CA THR A 131 2.28 -0.21 -11.96
C THR A 131 1.94 -0.05 -10.48
N ARG A 132 2.51 0.94 -9.77
CA ARG A 132 2.15 1.26 -8.38
C ARG A 132 0.78 1.92 -8.25
N LEU A 133 0.46 2.80 -9.19
CA LEU A 133 -0.85 3.44 -9.26
C LEU A 133 -1.95 2.47 -9.71
N SER A 134 -1.58 1.35 -10.32
CA SER A 134 -2.49 0.32 -10.80
C SER A 134 -2.59 -0.86 -9.82
N PRO A 135 -3.79 -1.31 -9.45
CA PRO A 135 -3.98 -2.46 -8.53
C PRO A 135 -3.69 -3.82 -9.18
N LEU A 136 -3.01 -3.85 -10.34
CA LEU A 136 -2.80 -5.06 -11.13
C LEU A 136 -1.84 -6.05 -10.46
N PHE A 137 -0.85 -5.54 -9.72
CA PHE A 137 0.22 -6.35 -9.16
C PHE A 137 0.22 -6.29 -7.63
N PRO A 138 0.33 -7.44 -6.94
CA PRO A 138 0.54 -7.46 -5.50
C PRO A 138 1.81 -6.71 -5.13
N PHE A 139 1.70 -5.82 -4.13
CA PHE A 139 2.77 -4.90 -3.71
C PHE A 139 4.13 -5.60 -3.55
N SER A 140 4.17 -6.69 -2.78
CA SER A 140 5.41 -7.36 -2.43
C SER A 140 6.02 -8.13 -3.61
N LEU A 141 5.19 -8.73 -4.47
CA LEU A 141 5.68 -9.41 -5.68
C LEU A 141 6.28 -8.43 -6.68
N LEU A 142 5.66 -7.27 -6.86
CA LEU A 142 6.17 -6.21 -7.74
C LEU A 142 7.57 -5.76 -7.31
N ASN A 143 7.85 -5.71 -6.00
CA ASN A 143 9.16 -5.31 -5.48
C ASN A 143 10.28 -6.24 -5.97
N TYR A 144 10.06 -7.55 -5.86
CA TYR A 144 11.01 -8.56 -6.31
C TYR A 144 11.10 -8.61 -7.83
N ALA A 145 9.98 -8.52 -8.54
CA ALA A 145 9.96 -8.48 -10.01
C ALA A 145 10.77 -7.31 -10.55
N CYS A 146 10.62 -6.11 -9.98
CA CYS A 146 11.43 -4.96 -10.33
C CYS A 146 12.91 -5.16 -9.97
N GLY A 147 13.23 -5.83 -8.86
CA GLY A 147 14.61 -6.16 -8.47
C GLY A 147 15.32 -7.10 -9.46
N LEU A 148 14.56 -8.03 -10.06
CA LEU A 148 15.05 -8.92 -11.12
C LEU A 148 15.26 -8.20 -12.46
N SER A 149 14.54 -7.09 -12.68
CA SER A 149 14.58 -6.33 -13.93
C SER A 149 15.77 -5.35 -14.04
N ALA A 150 16.00 -4.79 -15.22
CA ALA A 150 17.01 -3.76 -15.48
C ALA A 150 16.65 -2.36 -14.92
N VAL A 151 15.52 -2.21 -14.23
CA VAL A 151 15.13 -0.96 -13.58
C VAL A 151 16.20 -0.52 -12.57
N SER A 152 16.59 0.76 -12.64
CA SER A 152 17.56 1.33 -11.69
C SER A 152 16.94 1.44 -10.29
N PHE A 153 17.77 1.32 -9.25
CA PHE A 153 17.27 1.42 -7.86
C PHE A 153 16.69 2.81 -7.58
N ARG A 154 17.28 3.86 -8.16
CA ARG A 154 16.83 5.25 -8.02
C ARG A 154 15.46 5.46 -8.63
N ASP A 155 15.24 4.96 -9.84
CA ASP A 155 13.95 5.04 -10.52
C ASP A 155 12.88 4.27 -9.76
N TYR A 156 13.22 3.07 -9.29
CA TYR A 156 12.31 2.25 -8.52
C TYR A 156 11.87 2.90 -7.20
N ILE A 157 12.81 3.43 -6.40
CA ILE A 157 12.51 4.05 -5.11
C ILE A 157 11.70 5.33 -5.29
N SER A 158 12.12 6.22 -6.20
CA SER A 158 11.43 7.50 -6.43
C SER A 158 10.03 7.30 -7.01
N ALA A 159 9.88 6.42 -8.00
CA ALA A 159 8.58 6.08 -8.56
C ALA A 159 7.68 5.38 -7.55
N SER A 160 8.22 4.47 -6.73
CA SER A 160 7.44 3.79 -5.69
C SER A 160 6.96 4.75 -4.61
N TRP A 161 7.83 5.65 -4.15
CA TRP A 161 7.44 6.65 -3.16
C TRP A 161 6.29 7.52 -3.66
N ILE A 162 6.42 8.09 -4.87
CA ILE A 162 5.38 8.94 -5.47
C ILE A 162 4.10 8.14 -5.75
N GLY A 163 4.22 6.96 -6.35
CA GLY A 163 3.08 6.14 -6.76
C GLY A 163 2.29 5.57 -5.60
N MET A 164 2.92 5.35 -4.44
CA MET A 164 2.25 4.79 -3.27
C MET A 164 1.57 5.86 -2.41
N LEU A 165 2.02 7.11 -2.45
CA LEU A 165 1.52 8.18 -1.59
C LEU A 165 -0.02 8.35 -1.60
N PRO A 166 -0.71 8.41 -2.77
CA PRO A 166 -2.17 8.56 -2.77
C PRO A 166 -2.89 7.40 -2.05
N GLY A 167 -2.45 6.17 -2.30
CA GLY A 167 -2.99 4.99 -1.65
C GLY A 167 -2.69 4.98 -0.15
N THR A 168 -1.46 5.33 0.25
CA THR A 168 -1.07 5.45 1.66
C THR A 168 -1.96 6.45 2.39
N VAL A 169 -2.13 7.65 1.85
CA VAL A 169 -2.99 8.69 2.46
C VAL A 169 -4.43 8.18 2.60
N LEU A 170 -4.98 7.53 1.57
CA LEU A 170 -6.35 6.99 1.61
C LEU A 170 -6.52 5.94 2.72
N TYR A 171 -5.62 4.96 2.81
CA TYR A 171 -5.72 3.90 3.82
C TYR A 171 -5.41 4.41 5.22
N VAL A 172 -4.45 5.32 5.38
CA VAL A 172 -4.18 5.95 6.68
C VAL A 172 -5.40 6.77 7.12
N TYR A 173 -6.00 7.56 6.23
CA TYR A 173 -7.22 8.32 6.52
C TYR A 173 -8.39 7.40 6.91
N ALA A 174 -8.57 6.28 6.22
CA ALA A 174 -9.54 5.27 6.65
C ALA A 174 -9.24 4.76 8.07
N GLY A 175 -7.97 4.55 8.41
CA GLY A 175 -7.51 4.21 9.75
C GLY A 175 -7.87 5.26 10.81
N THR A 176 -7.76 6.56 10.49
CA THR A 176 -8.12 7.63 11.43
C THR A 176 -9.63 7.70 11.72
N LEU A 177 -10.47 7.19 10.81
CA LEU A 177 -11.92 7.13 11.03
C LEU A 177 -12.35 5.93 11.88
N LEU A 178 -11.52 4.87 11.92
CA LEU A 178 -11.77 3.67 12.75
C LEU A 178 -11.45 3.92 14.23
N GLY A 179 -10.46 4.76 14.51
CA GLY A 179 -10.11 5.19 15.86
C GLY A 179 -10.55 6.62 16.09
N GLY A 180 -11.69 6.83 16.75
CA GLY A 180 -12.14 8.18 17.12
C GLY A 180 -11.03 8.92 17.87
N LEU A 181 -10.34 9.82 17.16
CA LEU A 181 -9.09 10.50 17.55
C LEU A 181 -9.10 11.23 18.90
N GLY A 182 -10.25 11.43 19.53
CA GLY A 182 -10.36 12.20 20.78
C GLY A 182 -10.55 11.35 22.03
N GLU A 183 -11.13 10.15 21.94
CA GLU A 183 -11.42 9.37 23.15
C GLU A 183 -10.16 8.69 23.73
N LEU A 184 -9.16 8.38 22.90
CA LEU A 184 -7.93 7.68 23.34
C LEU A 184 -6.75 8.61 23.61
N ALA A 185 -6.72 9.80 23.00
CA ALA A 185 -5.61 10.76 23.14
C ALA A 185 -5.86 11.82 24.23
N GLY A 186 -6.96 11.72 25.00
CA GLY A 186 -7.33 12.72 26.01
C GLY A 186 -7.74 14.08 25.45
N GLY A 187 -7.85 14.20 24.12
CA GLY A 187 -8.37 15.40 23.45
C GLY A 187 -9.90 15.46 23.51
N PRO A 188 -10.53 16.58 23.11
CA PRO A 188 -11.97 16.63 22.93
C PRO A 188 -12.38 15.47 22.00
N ALA A 189 -13.33 14.63 22.44
CA ALA A 189 -13.90 13.62 21.56
C ALA A 189 -14.29 14.30 20.25
N PRO A 190 -13.84 13.81 19.06
CA PRO A 190 -14.24 14.38 17.80
C PRO A 190 -15.76 14.41 17.81
N ASP A 191 -16.30 15.59 17.53
CA ASP A 191 -17.73 15.81 17.60
C ASP A 191 -18.42 14.69 16.81
N LYS A 192 -19.17 13.83 17.51
CA LYS A 192 -19.87 12.69 16.88
C LYS A 192 -21.12 13.18 16.15
N SER A 193 -21.35 14.49 16.12
CA SER A 193 -22.43 15.11 15.40
C SER A 193 -22.47 14.66 13.93
N LEU A 194 -23.69 14.54 13.43
CA LEU A 194 -23.96 14.12 12.06
C LEU A 194 -23.11 14.92 11.03
N PRO A 195 -22.94 16.26 11.15
CA PRO A 195 -22.13 17.05 10.21
C PRO A 195 -20.65 16.64 10.18
N PHE A 196 -20.04 16.36 11.33
CA PHE A 196 -18.62 15.98 11.39
C PHE A 196 -18.39 14.58 10.80
N ARG A 197 -19.32 13.65 11.03
CA ARG A 197 -19.30 12.32 10.38
C ARG A 197 -19.47 12.44 8.87
N LEU A 198 -20.40 13.27 8.40
CA LEU A 198 -20.62 13.53 6.98
C LEU A 198 -19.39 14.15 6.31
N LEU A 199 -18.72 15.09 6.99
CA LEU A 199 -17.48 15.70 6.51
C LEU A 199 -16.34 14.68 6.39
N GLY A 200 -16.18 13.78 7.38
CA GLY A 200 -15.20 12.70 7.33
C GLY A 200 -15.45 11.72 6.18
N TRP A 201 -16.70 11.29 5.98
CA TRP A 201 -17.08 10.44 4.85
C TRP A 201 -16.93 11.14 3.50
N ALA A 202 -17.25 12.44 3.43
CA ALA A 202 -17.05 13.25 2.22
C ALA A 202 -15.56 13.35 1.88
N GLY A 203 -14.69 13.57 2.87
CA GLY A 203 -13.24 13.55 2.70
C GLY A 203 -12.75 12.22 2.13
N LEU A 204 -13.21 11.10 2.68
CA LEU A 204 -12.85 9.76 2.20
C LEU A 204 -13.32 9.54 0.77
N ALA A 205 -14.55 9.95 0.46
CA ALA A 205 -15.11 9.86 -0.89
C ALA A 205 -14.28 10.66 -1.89
N VAL A 206 -13.87 11.89 -1.54
CA VAL A 206 -12.99 12.72 -2.39
C VAL A 206 -11.64 12.06 -2.60
N THR A 207 -10.97 11.60 -1.53
CA THR A 207 -9.67 10.92 -1.65
C THR A 207 -9.78 9.64 -2.49
N LEU A 208 -10.86 8.88 -2.32
CA LEU A 208 -11.13 7.67 -3.11
C LEU A 208 -11.36 8.00 -4.58
N LEU A 209 -12.15 9.04 -4.89
CA LEU A 209 -12.38 9.50 -6.26
C LEU A 209 -11.09 9.94 -6.94
N ILE A 210 -10.26 10.73 -6.26
CA ILE A 210 -8.94 11.17 -6.74
C ILE A 210 -8.05 9.95 -7.00
N THR A 211 -7.97 9.03 -6.04
CA THR A 211 -7.14 7.82 -6.17
C THR A 211 -7.59 6.98 -7.35
N VAL A 212 -8.90 6.72 -7.48
CA VAL A 212 -9.46 5.96 -8.61
C VAL A 212 -9.23 6.67 -9.94
N TRP A 213 -9.33 8.00 -9.98
CA TRP A 213 -9.08 8.78 -11.19
C TRP A 213 -7.62 8.67 -11.64
N ILE A 214 -6.67 8.85 -10.71
CA ILE A 214 -5.24 8.68 -10.98
C ILE A 214 -4.95 7.24 -11.42
N THR A 215 -5.50 6.24 -10.73
CA THR A 215 -5.37 4.83 -11.10
C THR A 215 -5.89 4.55 -12.51
N ARG A 216 -7.05 5.12 -12.89
CA ARG A 216 -7.61 4.95 -14.24
C ARG A 216 -6.73 5.57 -15.31
N ILE A 217 -6.14 6.73 -15.05
CA ILE A 217 -5.18 7.36 -15.95
C ILE A 217 -3.94 6.46 -16.09
N ALA A 218 -3.44 5.94 -14.97
CA ALA A 218 -2.29 5.06 -14.97
C ALA A 218 -2.54 3.75 -15.75
N GLN A 219 -3.71 3.14 -15.59
CA GLN A 219 -4.11 1.95 -16.34
C GLN A 219 -4.19 2.21 -17.86
N ARG A 220 -4.74 3.36 -18.26
CA ARG A 220 -4.77 3.77 -19.67
C ARG A 220 -3.35 3.97 -20.22
N ALA A 221 -2.47 4.61 -19.46
CA ALA A 221 -1.08 4.80 -19.86
C ALA A 221 -0.32 3.46 -19.97
N LEU A 222 -0.54 2.50 -19.07
CA LEU A 222 0.04 1.16 -19.16
C LEU A 222 -0.41 0.41 -20.42
N SER A 223 -1.68 0.54 -20.79
CA SER A 223 -2.21 -0.09 -22.00
C SER A 223 -1.57 0.46 -23.29
N GLN A 224 -1.20 1.74 -23.29
CA GLN A 224 -0.49 2.38 -24.40
C GLN A 224 0.98 1.96 -24.50
N GLU A 225 1.59 1.54 -23.38
CA GLU A 225 2.97 1.05 -23.35
C GLU A 225 3.11 -0.46 -23.62
N GLY A 226 2.01 -1.15 -23.92
CA GLY A 226 2.02 -2.59 -24.24
C GLY A 226 2.19 -3.52 -23.04
N VAL A 227 2.42 -2.99 -21.84
CA VAL A 227 2.68 -3.76 -20.60
C VAL A 227 1.44 -4.56 -20.13
N ALA A 228 0.23 -4.15 -20.53
CA ALA A 228 -1.01 -4.83 -20.16
C ALA A 228 -1.45 -5.94 -21.14
N ALA A 229 -0.90 -5.97 -22.36
CA ALA A 229 -1.37 -6.88 -23.42
C ALA A 229 -0.76 -8.30 -23.33
N ASP A 230 0.38 -8.45 -22.65
CA ASP A 230 1.13 -9.71 -22.56
C ASP A 230 0.82 -10.53 -21.28
N ALA A 231 -0.15 -10.11 -20.47
CA ALA A 231 -0.51 -10.75 -19.19
C ALA A 231 -1.71 -11.73 -19.27
N HIS A 232 -2.12 -12.09 -20.49
CA HIS A 232 -3.22 -13.04 -20.76
C HIS A 232 -2.73 -14.31 -21.44
#